data_AF-A0A7W9HLQ4-F1
#
_entry.id   AF-A0A7W9HLQ4-F1
#
_cell.length_a   1.000
_cell.length_b   1.000
_cell.length_c   1.000
_cell.angle_alpha   90.00
_cell.angle_beta   90.00
_cell.angle_gamma   90.00
#
_symmetry.space_group_name_H-M   'P 1'
#
loop_
_entity.id
_entity.type
_entity.pdbx_description
1 polymer ?
#
loop_
_entity_poly.entity_id
_entity_poly.type
_entity_poly.pdbx_seq_one_letter_code
_entity_poly.pdbx_strand_id
1 'polypeptide(L)'
;MPDFRWLPYEGSRHAIPYALVPRDEGLTLCGVEVRVPHEPPPRSPDGCWPTCRACDVEWRKSEGIRVFPWPRETGDSEPTTVRRRLPTAPIPTAPTRKATAR
;
A
#
# COMPACT_ATOMS: atom_id res chain seq x y z
N MET A 1 16.00 11.01 -3.32
CA MET A 1 15.33 10.38 -4.48
C MET A 1 15.33 8.89 -4.22
N PRO A 2 14.27 8.14 -4.52
CA PRO A 2 14.29 6.70 -4.24
C PRO A 2 15.44 6.05 -5.01
N ASP A 3 16.27 5.25 -4.34
CA ASP A 3 17.44 4.59 -4.96
C ASP A 3 17.04 3.38 -5.82
N PHE A 4 15.80 2.90 -5.70
CA PHE A 4 15.30 1.69 -6.37
C PHE A 4 13.98 1.89 -7.12
N ARG A 5 13.84 1.22 -8.27
CA ARG A 5 12.61 1.12 -9.06
C ARG A 5 12.14 -0.33 -9.21
N TRP A 6 10.84 -0.53 -9.44
CA TRP A 6 10.25 -1.86 -9.60
C TRP A 6 10.20 -2.28 -11.06
N LEU A 7 10.78 -3.45 -11.38
CA LEU A 7 10.77 -4.06 -12.70
C LEU A 7 10.06 -5.43 -12.63
N PRO A 8 9.05 -5.70 -13.48
CA PRO A 8 8.51 -7.05 -13.62
C PRO A 8 9.51 -7.93 -14.38
N TYR A 9 9.91 -9.03 -13.74
CA TYR A 9 10.82 -10.03 -14.27
C TYR A 9 10.39 -11.41 -13.77
N GLU A 10 10.39 -12.41 -14.66
CA GLU A 10 10.10 -13.81 -14.31
C GLU A 10 8.84 -14.03 -13.45
N GLY A 11 7.73 -13.36 -13.76
CA GLY A 11 6.48 -13.58 -13.00
C GLY A 11 6.33 -12.73 -11.73
N SER A 12 7.33 -11.94 -11.32
CA SER A 12 7.28 -11.12 -10.09
C SER A 12 7.86 -9.71 -10.32
N ARG A 13 7.53 -8.76 -9.43
CA ARG A 13 8.18 -7.44 -9.40
C ARG A 13 9.40 -7.49 -8.51
N HIS A 14 10.55 -7.20 -9.09
CA HIS A 14 11.82 -7.06 -8.38
C HIS A 14 12.20 -5.60 -8.25
N ALA A 15 12.84 -5.25 -7.14
CA ALA A 15 13.41 -3.94 -6.93
C ALA A 15 14.83 -3.91 -7.51
N ILE A 16 15.07 -3.02 -8.46
CA ILE A 16 16.36 -2.82 -9.14
C ILE A 16 16.87 -1.40 -8.87
N PRO A 17 18.20 -1.19 -8.79
CA PRO A 17 18.79 0.14 -8.72
C PRO A 17 18.28 1.07 -9.82
N TYR A 18 18.02 2.33 -9.49
CA TYR A 18 17.66 3.36 -10.49
C TYR A 18 18.76 3.62 -11.51
N ALA A 19 20.02 3.32 -11.15
CA ALA A 19 21.16 3.46 -12.03
C ALA A 19 21.14 2.50 -13.23
N LEU A 20 20.37 1.40 -13.16
CA LEU A 20 20.29 0.42 -14.25
C LEU A 20 19.46 0.96 -15.41
N VAL A 21 20.12 1.10 -16.56
CA VAL A 21 19.51 1.57 -17.81
C VAL A 21 18.90 0.42 -18.60
N PRO A 22 17.99 0.69 -19.56
CA PRO A 22 17.47 -0.35 -20.43
C PRO A 22 18.59 -1.04 -21.23
N ARG A 23 18.46 -2.35 -21.42
CA ARG A 23 19.46 -3.30 -21.98
C ARG A 23 20.62 -3.66 -21.06
N ASP A 24 20.76 -2.98 -19.93
CA ASP A 24 21.79 -3.27 -18.95
C ASP A 24 21.47 -4.56 -18.17
N GLU A 25 22.53 -5.21 -17.72
CA GLU A 25 22.47 -6.40 -16.88
C GLU A 25 22.79 -5.97 -15.46
N GLY A 26 21.91 -6.29 -14.52
CA GLY A 26 22.05 -5.83 -13.15
C GLY A 26 21.54 -6.83 -12.15
N LEU A 27 21.88 -6.56 -10.89
CA LEU A 27 21.37 -7.33 -9.77
C LEU A 27 20.18 -6.61 -9.16
N THR A 28 19.13 -7.38 -8.90
CA THR A 28 18.02 -6.98 -8.04
C THR A 28 18.46 -6.96 -6.57
N LEU A 29 17.67 -6.31 -5.71
CA LEU A 29 17.89 -6.33 -4.26
C LEU A 29 17.91 -7.74 -3.65
N CYS A 30 17.25 -8.71 -4.29
CA CYS A 30 17.29 -10.11 -3.85
C CYS A 30 18.43 -10.93 -4.48
N GLY A 31 19.33 -10.30 -5.24
CA GLY A 31 20.49 -10.97 -5.85
C GLY A 31 20.18 -11.73 -7.15
N VAL A 32 18.98 -11.59 -7.71
CA VAL A 32 18.64 -12.16 -9.03
C VAL A 32 19.24 -11.25 -10.11
N GLU A 33 20.00 -11.84 -11.02
CA GLU A 33 20.48 -11.21 -12.25
C GLU A 33 19.30 -10.98 -13.18
N VAL A 34 19.06 -9.71 -13.52
CA VAL A 34 17.99 -9.31 -14.41
C VAL A 34 18.57 -8.44 -15.52
N ARG A 35 18.09 -8.71 -16.73
CA ARG A 35 18.35 -7.84 -17.87
C ARG A 35 17.19 -6.87 -18.01
N VAL A 36 17.48 -5.57 -17.92
CA VAL A 36 16.44 -4.55 -18.05
C VAL A 36 15.93 -4.56 -19.49
N PRO A 37 14.65 -4.88 -19.74
CA PRO A 37 14.13 -4.87 -21.10
C PRO A 37 14.07 -3.44 -21.63
N HIS A 38 14.42 -3.27 -22.91
CA HIS A 38 14.35 -1.98 -23.60
C HIS A 38 12.91 -1.51 -23.78
N GLU A 39 12.04 -2.44 -24.15
CA GLU A 39 10.61 -2.21 -24.26
C GLU A 39 9.93 -2.62 -22.95
N PRO A 40 8.91 -1.87 -22.50
CA PRO A 40 8.13 -2.28 -21.35
C PRO A 40 7.56 -3.68 -21.64
N PRO A 41 7.68 -4.63 -20.68
CA PRO A 41 7.12 -5.95 -20.87
C PRO A 41 5.64 -5.86 -21.25
N PRO A 42 5.16 -6.73 -22.15
CA PRO A 42 3.73 -6.82 -22.42
C PRO A 42 3.00 -7.00 -21.08
N ARG A 43 1.90 -6.27 -20.88
CA ARG A 43 1.04 -6.47 -19.70
C ARG A 43 0.47 -7.89 -19.80
N SER A 44 1.07 -8.87 -19.14
CA SER A 44 0.51 -10.23 -19.07
C SER A 44 0.71 -10.84 -17.66
N PRO A 45 -0.22 -11.69 -17.17
CA PRO A 45 -1.54 -12.02 -17.74
C PRO A 45 -2.67 -11.06 -17.29
N ASP A 46 -2.55 -10.34 -16.17
CA ASP A 46 -3.65 -9.48 -15.64
C ASP A 46 -3.17 -8.12 -15.12
N GLY A 47 -1.93 -7.72 -15.43
CA GLY A 47 -1.30 -6.52 -14.85
C GLY A 47 -0.98 -6.64 -13.35
N CYS A 48 -1.27 -7.79 -12.73
CA CYS A 48 -1.00 -8.10 -11.34
C CYS A 48 0.27 -8.94 -11.21
N TRP A 49 1.43 -8.28 -11.16
CA TRP A 49 2.68 -8.94 -10.83
C TRP A 49 2.87 -8.96 -9.30
N PRO A 50 2.94 -10.12 -8.64
CA PRO A 50 3.22 -10.19 -7.21
C PRO A 50 4.57 -9.52 -6.92
N THR A 51 4.65 -8.82 -5.80
CA THR A 51 5.91 -8.21 -5.36
C THR A 51 6.83 -9.29 -4.81
N CYS A 52 8.07 -9.35 -5.29
CA CYS A 52 9.08 -10.24 -4.72
C CYS A 52 9.28 -9.89 -3.24
N ARG A 53 8.98 -10.84 -2.35
CA ARG A 53 9.03 -10.63 -0.89
C ARG A 53 10.43 -10.25 -0.40
N ALA A 54 11.48 -10.81 -1.00
CA ALA A 54 12.86 -10.50 -0.64
C ALA A 54 13.21 -9.04 -1.01
N CYS A 55 12.88 -8.61 -2.24
CA CYS A 55 13.07 -7.22 -2.66
C CYS A 55 12.27 -6.23 -1.79
N ASP A 56 11.04 -6.59 -1.43
CA ASP A 56 10.15 -5.78 -0.59
C ASP A 56 10.69 -5.61 0.84
N VAL A 57 11.29 -6.66 1.43
CA VAL A 57 11.94 -6.57 2.75
C VAL A 57 13.19 -5.70 2.70
N GLU A 58 14.08 -5.91 1.73
CA GLU A 58 15.32 -5.12 1.61
C GLU A 58 15.02 -3.66 1.29
N TRP A 59 14.06 -3.39 0.40
CA TRP A 59 13.59 -2.04 0.12
C TRP A 59 13.00 -1.35 1.36
N ARG A 60 12.22 -2.07 2.18
CA ARG A 60 11.74 -1.51 3.45
C ARG A 60 12.87 -1.22 4.44
N LYS A 61 13.89 -2.08 4.50
CA LYS A 61 15.09 -1.81 5.30
C LYS A 61 15.82 -0.55 4.82
N SER A 62 15.95 -0.35 3.50
CA SER A 62 16.62 0.83 2.94
C SER A 62 15.83 2.13 3.19
N GLU A 63 14.50 2.09 3.12
CA GLU A 63 13.63 3.24 3.39
C GLU A 63 13.40 3.48 4.90
N GLY A 64 13.91 2.61 5.78
CA GLY A 64 13.63 2.66 7.22
C GLY A 64 12.16 2.38 7.57
N ILE A 65 11.40 1.75 6.66
CA ILE A 65 10.00 1.38 6.87
C ILE A 65 9.97 0.14 7.75
N ARG A 66 9.49 0.31 8.99
CA ARG A 66 9.41 -0.80 9.96
C ARG A 66 8.32 -1.81 9.54
N VAL A 67 8.71 -3.08 9.47
CA VAL A 67 7.81 -4.18 9.10
C VAL A 67 6.87 -4.48 10.28
N PHE A 68 5.56 -4.39 10.06
CA PHE A 68 4.54 -4.78 11.04
C PHE A 68 4.52 -6.32 11.20
N PRO A 69 4.22 -6.88 12.39
CA PRO A 69 3.80 -6.23 13.62
C PRO A 69 4.97 -5.64 14.40
N TRP A 70 4.83 -4.35 14.72
CA TRP A 70 5.65 -3.71 15.74
C TRP A 70 5.43 -4.42 17.08
N PRO A 71 6.47 -4.60 17.92
CA PRO A 71 6.23 -4.75 19.34
C PRO A 71 5.49 -3.47 19.77
N ARG A 72 4.19 -3.57 20.06
CA ARG A 72 3.55 -2.54 20.88
C ARG A 72 4.35 -2.54 22.16
N GLU A 73 4.93 -1.42 22.52
CA GLU A 73 5.26 -1.22 23.93
C GLU A 73 3.95 -1.48 24.69
N THR A 74 3.99 -2.42 25.63
CA THR A 74 2.86 -2.79 26.50
C THR A 74 2.45 -1.55 27.30
N GLY A 75 1.68 -0.66 26.67
CA GLY A 75 1.39 0.67 27.20
C GLY A 75 0.55 1.53 26.26
N ASP A 76 0.60 1.31 24.94
CA ASP A 76 -0.23 2.09 23.99
C ASP A 76 -1.68 1.56 23.88
N SER A 77 -1.96 0.41 24.48
CA SER A 77 -3.33 -0.09 24.67
C SER A 77 -3.90 0.43 25.99
N GLU A 78 -3.96 1.75 26.20
CA GLU A 78 -5.03 2.22 27.07
C GLU A 78 -6.34 1.93 26.34
N PRO A 79 -7.25 1.12 26.92
CA PRO A 79 -8.56 0.94 26.34
C PRO A 79 -9.19 2.32 26.32
N THR A 80 -9.30 2.92 25.12
CA THR A 80 -10.15 4.09 24.90
C THR A 80 -11.50 3.72 25.50
N THR A 81 -11.77 4.27 26.68
CA THR A 81 -12.95 3.99 27.47
C THR A 81 -14.13 4.06 26.54
N VAL A 82 -14.86 2.93 26.45
CA VAL A 82 -16.11 2.78 25.72
C VAL A 82 -16.88 4.10 25.83
N ARG A 83 -16.92 4.87 24.74
CA ARG A 83 -17.75 6.06 24.66
C ARG A 83 -19.18 5.54 24.69
N ARG A 84 -19.74 5.44 25.90
CA ARG A 84 -21.12 5.06 26.16
C ARG A 84 -21.97 5.93 25.24
N ARG A 85 -22.63 5.32 24.25
CA ARG A 85 -23.57 6.02 23.38
C ARG A 85 -24.61 6.65 24.31
N LEU A 86 -24.67 7.98 24.31
CA LEU A 86 -25.76 8.71 24.93
C LEU A 86 -27.03 8.38 24.11
N PRO A 87 -28.15 7.98 24.73
CA PRO A 87 -29.37 7.71 23.98
C PRO A 87 -29.86 8.99 23.29
N THR A 88 -29.98 8.92 21.97
CA THR A 88 -30.50 9.99 21.12
C THR A 88 -31.96 10.28 21.52
N ALA A 89 -32.24 11.52 21.93
CA ALA A 89 -33.60 11.99 22.16
C ALA A 89 -34.42 11.97 20.84
N PRO A 90 -35.72 11.63 20.87
CA PRO A 90 -36.55 11.65 19.67
C PRO A 90 -36.77 13.07 19.17
N ILE A 91 -36.67 13.22 17.85
CA ILE A 91 -36.87 14.47 17.10
C ILE A 91 -38.36 14.88 17.22
N PRO A 92 -38.70 16.13 17.57
CA PRO A 92 -40.09 16.60 17.55
C PRO A 92 -40.59 16.75 16.11
N THR A 93 -41.77 16.18 15.85
CA THR A 93 -42.48 16.21 14.57
C THR A 93 -43.00 17.61 14.24
N ALA A 94 -42.80 18.06 13.00
CA ALA A 94 -43.29 19.33 12.49
C ALA A 94 -44.83 19.33 12.30
N PRO A 95 -45.53 20.46 12.51
CA PRO A 95 -46.98 20.52 12.34
C PRO A 95 -47.39 20.71 10.88
N THR A 96 -48.34 19.87 10.45
CA THR A 96 -49.11 19.96 9.20
C THR A 96 -49.78 21.33 9.04
N ARG A 97 -49.47 22.05 7.96
CA ARG A 97 -50.26 23.21 7.51
C ARG A 97 -51.34 22.72 6.54
N LYS A 98 -52.60 22.98 6.91
CA LYS A 98 -53.78 22.74 6.07
C LYS A 98 -53.75 23.68 4.85
N ALA A 99 -53.97 23.13 3.67
CA ALA A 99 -54.26 23.90 2.46
C ALA A 99 -55.67 24.48 2.56
N THR A 100 -55.81 25.79 2.30
CA THR A 100 -57.10 26.45 2.12
C THR A 100 -57.15 27.00 0.69
N ALA A 101 -58.27 26.70 0.03
CA ALA A 101 -58.56 26.93 -1.37
C ALA A 101 -58.79 28.41 -1.73
N ARG A 102 -58.54 28.76 -3.00
CA ARG A 102 -59.41 29.65 -3.78
C ARG A 102 -59.17 29.50 -5.27
#